data_AF-A0A0D9WMH9-F1
#
_entry.id   AF-A0A0D9WMH9-F1
#
_cell.length_a   1.000
_cell.length_b   1.000
_cell.length_c   1.000
_cell.angle_alpha   90.00
_cell.angle_beta   90.00
_cell.angle_gamma   90.00
#
_symmetry.space_group_name_H-M   'P 1'
#
loop_
_entity.id
_entity.type
_entity.pdbx_description
1 polymer ?
#
loop_
_entity_poly.entity_id
_entity_poly.type
_entity_poly.pdbx_seq_one_letter_code
_entity_poly.pdbx_strand_id
1 'polypeptide(L)'
;MADESWRLPNIVQELAAGVQEPPSRYLLREQDLVGGQLAGAELPEPIPTIDLRRLSGSDCADEAAKLRSALQNWGFFLSWGN
;
A
#
# COMPACT_ATOMS: atom_id res chain seq x y z
N MET A 1 32.30 -23.15 -2.05
CA MET A 1 32.54 -21.70 -1.96
C MET A 1 31.35 -21.11 -1.23
N ALA A 2 31.39 -21.10 0.10
CA ALA A 2 30.38 -20.47 0.94
C ALA A 2 30.94 -19.10 1.31
N ASP A 3 30.66 -18.10 0.49
CA ASP A 3 30.99 -16.73 0.85
C ASP A 3 29.85 -16.19 1.70
N GLU A 4 30.22 -15.90 2.93
CA GLU A 4 29.44 -15.43 4.04
C GLU A 4 28.61 -14.18 3.70
N SER A 5 27.40 -14.42 3.19
CA SER A 5 26.36 -13.43 2.89
C SER A 5 25.72 -12.79 4.15
N TRP A 6 26.47 -12.66 5.25
CA TRP A 6 26.05 -11.92 6.44
C TRP A 6 26.52 -10.46 6.44
N ARG A 7 27.23 -10.00 5.40
CA ARG A 7 27.45 -8.57 5.18
C ARG A 7 26.09 -7.92 4.96
N LEU A 8 25.71 -7.07 5.92
CA LEU A 8 24.51 -6.22 5.96
C LEU A 8 23.83 -6.14 4.59
N PRO A 9 22.58 -6.64 4.44
CA PRO A 9 21.93 -6.64 3.14
C PRO A 9 22.01 -5.22 2.61
N ASN A 10 22.64 -5.08 1.44
CA ASN A 10 22.80 -3.77 0.84
C ASN A 10 21.42 -3.09 0.80
N ILE A 11 21.33 -1.81 1.14
CA ILE A 11 20.04 -1.13 1.19
C ILE A 11 19.37 -1.32 -0.17
N VAL A 12 18.07 -1.59 -0.17
CA VAL A 12 17.33 -1.96 -1.39
C VAL A 12 17.46 -0.93 -2.51
N GLN A 13 17.82 0.32 -2.16
CA GLN A 13 18.15 1.41 -3.08
C GLN A 13 19.51 1.28 -3.79
N GLU A 14 20.52 0.67 -3.16
CA GLU A 14 21.85 0.42 -3.75
C GLU A 14 21.92 -0.89 -4.56
N LEU A 15 21.22 -1.92 -4.09
CA LEU A 15 20.56 -2.89 -4.98
C LEU A 15 19.62 -2.10 -5.91
N ALA A 16 18.85 -2.58 -6.87
CA ALA A 16 18.11 -1.71 -7.83
C ALA A 16 18.97 -0.77 -8.72
N ALA A 17 19.90 0.05 -8.19
CA ALA A 17 20.85 0.85 -8.97
C ALA A 17 21.90 -0.03 -9.69
N GLY A 18 22.28 -1.16 -9.10
CA GLY A 18 23.37 -2.02 -9.59
C GLY A 18 22.98 -3.35 -10.23
N VAL A 19 21.69 -3.70 -10.29
CA VAL A 19 21.21 -5.01 -10.76
C VAL A 19 20.09 -4.87 -11.77
N GLN A 20 20.17 -5.64 -12.86
CA GLN A 20 19.16 -5.63 -13.92
C GLN A 20 17.88 -6.38 -13.50
N GLU A 21 18.01 -7.45 -12.71
CA GLU A 21 16.88 -8.22 -12.18
C GLU A 21 16.91 -8.26 -10.64
N PRO A 22 15.73 -8.19 -9.99
CA PRO A 22 15.65 -8.28 -8.54
C PRO A 22 16.10 -9.67 -8.06
N PRO A 23 16.92 -9.75 -7.00
CA PRO A 23 17.30 -11.03 -6.42
C PRO A 23 16.10 -11.91 -6.07
N SER A 24 16.27 -13.23 -6.20
CA SER A 24 15.18 -14.22 -6.03
C SER A 24 14.43 -14.14 -4.70
N ARG A 25 15.08 -13.60 -3.65
CA ARG A 25 14.45 -13.33 -2.34
C ARG A 25 13.34 -12.26 -2.37
N TYR A 26 13.28 -11.43 -3.41
CA TYR A 26 12.24 -10.42 -3.62
C TYR A 26 11.21 -10.85 -4.68
N LEU A 27 11.41 -12.01 -5.31
CA LEU A 27 10.44 -12.54 -6.27
C LEU A 27 9.30 -13.18 -5.49
N LEU A 28 8.12 -12.55 -5.54
CA LEU A 28 6.89 -13.12 -5.03
C LEU A 28 6.37 -14.14 -6.03
N ARG A 29 6.14 -15.38 -5.57
CA ARG A 29 5.55 -16.42 -6.43
C ARG A 29 4.06 -16.19 -6.54
N GLU A 30 3.48 -16.55 -7.69
CA GLU A 30 2.05 -16.32 -7.94
C GLU A 30 1.14 -17.02 -6.91
N GLN A 31 1.56 -18.19 -6.40
CA GLN A 31 0.84 -18.89 -5.32
C GLN A 31 0.84 -18.17 -3.97
N ASP A 32 1.78 -17.25 -3.75
CA ASP A 32 1.94 -16.48 -2.51
C ASP A 32 1.23 -15.11 -2.61
N LEU A 33 0.70 -14.76 -3.79
CA LEU A 33 -0.15 -13.58 -3.98
C LEU A 33 -1.51 -13.83 -3.32
N VAL A 34 -1.71 -13.26 -2.14
CA VAL A 34 -3.00 -13.27 -1.45
C VAL A 34 -4.06 -12.64 -2.36
N GLY A 35 -5.06 -13.44 -2.75
CA GLY A 35 -6.20 -12.99 -3.55
C GLY A 35 -6.04 -13.09 -5.07
N GLY A 36 -4.95 -13.65 -5.59
CA GLY A 36 -4.78 -13.86 -7.04
C GLY A 36 -4.80 -12.56 -7.86
N GLN A 37 -4.57 -11.42 -7.21
CA GLN A 37 -4.68 -10.09 -7.81
C GLN A 37 -3.45 -9.84 -8.69
N LEU A 38 -3.51 -10.33 -9.93
CA LEU A 38 -2.59 -9.96 -10.99
C LEU A 38 -2.82 -8.48 -11.36
N ALA A 39 -1.77 -7.79 -11.81
CA ALA A 39 -1.89 -6.43 -12.33
C ALA A 39 -2.94 -6.38 -13.45
N GLY A 40 -4.07 -5.72 -13.20
CA GLY A 40 -5.21 -5.64 -14.13
C GLY A 40 -6.45 -6.47 -13.77
N ALA A 41 -6.44 -7.23 -12.66
CA ALA A 41 -7.67 -7.76 -12.07
C ALA A 41 -8.59 -6.59 -11.66
N GLU A 42 -9.91 -6.78 -11.84
CA GLU A 42 -10.98 -5.79 -11.59
C GLU A 42 -10.60 -4.87 -10.43
N LEU A 43 -10.40 -3.59 -10.75
CA LEU A 43 -9.88 -2.62 -9.80
C LEU A 43 -10.78 -2.67 -8.56
N PRO A 44 -10.24 -2.97 -7.36
CA PRO A 44 -11.03 -2.81 -6.16
C PRO A 44 -11.58 -1.38 -6.13
N GLU A 45 -12.73 -1.17 -5.49
CA GLU A 45 -13.35 0.14 -5.35
C GLU A 45 -12.28 1.23 -5.03
N PRO A 46 -12.43 2.50 -5.41
CA PRO A 46 -11.41 3.48 -5.07
C PRO A 46 -11.32 3.68 -3.54
N ILE A 47 -10.09 3.77 -3.02
CA ILE A 47 -9.85 4.02 -1.58
C ILE A 47 -10.53 5.35 -1.19
N PRO A 48 -11.38 5.36 -0.14
CA PRO A 48 -12.10 6.56 0.26
C PRO A 48 -11.13 7.63 0.77
N THR A 49 -11.36 8.87 0.34
CA THR A 49 -10.61 10.05 0.80
C THR A 49 -11.48 10.91 1.71
N ILE A 50 -10.98 11.27 2.89
CA ILE A 50 -11.68 12.04 3.91
C ILE A 50 -11.04 13.42 4.07
N ASP A 51 -11.86 14.47 4.00
CA ASP A 51 -11.42 15.85 4.25
C ASP A 51 -11.54 16.18 5.74
N LEU A 52 -10.40 16.27 6.43
CA LEU A 52 -10.38 16.53 7.87
C LEU A 52 -10.84 17.95 8.22
N ARG A 53 -10.73 18.91 7.29
CA ARG A 53 -11.20 20.29 7.52
C ARG A 53 -12.72 20.33 7.57
N ARG A 54 -13.38 19.55 6.71
CA ARG A 54 -14.84 19.45 6.65
C ARG A 54 -15.43 18.74 7.87
N LEU A 55 -14.67 17.88 8.55
CA LEU A 55 -15.08 17.30 9.84
C LEU A 55 -15.29 18.36 10.93
N SER A 56 -14.61 19.51 10.85
CA SER A 56 -14.78 20.62 11.79
C SER A 56 -15.74 21.71 11.31
N GLY A 57 -16.25 21.60 10.08
CA GLY A 57 -17.07 22.61 9.42
C GLY A 57 -18.56 22.29 9.38
N SER A 58 -19.29 23.02 8.54
CA SER A 58 -20.73 22.82 8.30
C SER A 58 -21.07 21.42 7.76
N ASP A 59 -20.12 20.80 7.06
CA ASP A 59 -20.32 19.53 6.35
C ASP A 59 -19.86 18.32 7.19
N CYS A 60 -19.72 18.52 8.50
CA CYS A 60 -19.24 17.51 9.45
C CYS A 60 -20.04 16.20 9.36
N ALA A 61 -21.36 16.28 9.23
CA ALA A 61 -22.23 15.09 9.21
C ALA A 61 -21.98 14.18 8.00
N ASP A 62 -21.84 14.76 6.81
CA ASP A 62 -21.60 14.02 5.57
C ASP A 62 -20.19 13.41 5.56
N GLU A 63 -19.19 14.19 5.98
CA GLU A 63 -17.81 13.73 6.02
C GLU A 63 -17.59 12.67 7.12
N ALA A 64 -18.27 12.79 8.26
CA ALA A 64 -18.27 11.78 9.31
C ALA A 64 -19.01 10.49 8.89
N ALA A 65 -20.06 10.59 8.07
CA ALA A 65 -20.70 9.41 7.48
C ALA A 65 -19.77 8.69 6.51
N LYS A 66 -19.06 9.45 5.67
CA LYS A 66 -18.04 8.92 4.75
C LYS A 66 -16.89 8.23 5.49
N LEU A 67 -16.40 8.84 6.58
CA LEU A 67 -15.36 8.26 7.43
C LEU A 67 -15.82 6.93 8.06
N ARG A 68 -17.05 6.86 8.56
CA ARG A 68 -17.60 5.62 9.13
C ARG A 68 -17.73 4.52 8.07
N SER A 69 -18.23 4.86 6.89
CA SER A 69 -18.33 3.92 5.75
C SER A 69 -16.95 3.40 5.34
N ALA A 70 -15.96 4.29 5.26
CA ALA A 70 -14.58 3.91 4.95
C ALA A 70 -14.02 2.92 5.98
N LEU A 71 -14.18 3.18 7.27
CA LEU A 71 -13.70 2.27 8.31
C LEU A 71 -14.41 0.91 8.30
N GLN A 72 -15.68 0.86 7.91
CA GLN A 72 -16.47 -0.37 7.87
C GLN A 72 -16.17 -1.22 6.62
N ASN A 73 -16.03 -0.59 5.45
CA ASN A 73 -15.85 -1.30 4.19
C ASN A 73 -14.37 -1.56 3.87
N TRP A 74 -13.51 -0.59 4.18
CA TRP A 74 -12.08 -0.62 3.83
C TRP A 74 -11.18 -0.92 5.02
N GLY A 75 -11.54 -0.42 6.20
CA GLY A 75 -10.65 -0.42 7.37
C GLY A 75 -9.51 0.62 7.30
N PHE A 76 -9.34 1.29 6.16
CA PHE A 76 -8.38 2.40 5.98
C PHE A 76 -8.93 3.45 5.00
N PHE A 77 -8.36 4.64 5.02
CA PHE A 77 -8.76 5.76 4.17
C PHE A 77 -7.57 6.71 3.94
N LEU A 78 -7.66 7.54 2.89
CA LEU A 78 -6.75 8.64 2.65
C LEU A 78 -7.30 9.90 3.33
N SER A 79 -6.44 10.71 3.95
CA SER A 79 -6.85 11.98 4.53
C SER A 79 -6.20 13.16 3.82
N TRP A 80 -6.98 14.21 3.56
CA TRP A 80 -6.46 15.50 3.13
C TRP A 80 -6.96 16.60 4.07
N GLY A 81 -6.07 17.53 4.43
CA GLY A 81 -6.38 18.62 5.35
C GLY A 81 -5.20 18.92 6.26
N ASN A 82 -4.54 20.06 6.00
CA ASN A 82 -3.54 20.68 6.88
C ASN A 82 -4.12 21.94 7.53
#